data_AF-A0A524P7W7-F1
#
_entry.id   AF-A0A524P7W7-F1
#
_cell.length_a   1.000
_cell.length_b   1.000
_cell.length_c   1.000
_cell.angle_alpha   90.00
_cell.angle_beta   90.00
_cell.angle_gamma   90.00
#
_symmetry.space_group_name_H-M   'P 1'
#
loop_
_entity.id
_entity.type
_entity.pdbx_description
1 polymer ?
#
loop_
_entity_poly.entity_id
_entity_poly.type
_entity_poly.pdbx_seq_one_letter_code
_entity_poly.pdbx_strand_id
1 'polypeptide(L)'
;MRRNGFNIQRWISFAFLISAVALFFFELLAYSRDRALLPDQLTIAGISVGKTSQSEARERLLQTFSPPIELYYEEQLILLNPANVGFRLDMDVMLAAAELERTEKSFWGGFWDFLWNRSGAAASIPLKAEYSSIQLENALNDIAVRYDTPPTASEPIPGTPNFNPGIAGRVLDIRRGVDLVGAVLQSASRRSVNLPIVSEGPAKPTLDTLEILFKQVVEVADFNGLVVLYLSDLRTGENLQFGTLNGQDLSLEPDIAFSGASINKISILTAFFRYFDEPLAAEPARWVEEMITESGNDPSDWLMEQIDLASGPLRVTETLQDLGFENTFVAGY
;
A
#
# COMPACT_ATOMS: atom_id res chain seq x y z
N MET A 1 64.07 -20.01 -87.30
CA MET A 1 64.07 -20.76 -86.02
C MET A 1 62.95 -20.23 -85.12
N ARG A 2 61.81 -20.91 -85.04
CA ARG A 2 60.67 -20.52 -84.17
C ARG A 2 60.64 -21.42 -82.94
N ARG A 3 61.01 -20.88 -81.78
CA ARG A 3 60.85 -21.54 -80.48
C ARG A 3 59.43 -21.27 -79.98
N ASN A 4 58.50 -22.19 -80.24
CA ASN A 4 57.25 -22.30 -79.48
C ASN A 4 57.59 -22.95 -78.13
N GLY A 5 58.11 -22.14 -77.19
CA GLY A 5 58.28 -22.56 -75.80
C GLY A 5 56.94 -22.49 -75.08
N PHE A 6 56.50 -23.61 -74.51
CA PHE A 6 55.31 -23.68 -73.67
C PHE A 6 55.46 -22.66 -72.52
N ASN A 7 54.63 -21.62 -72.52
CA ASN A 7 54.83 -20.41 -71.72
C ASN A 7 54.26 -20.62 -70.30
N ILE A 8 54.91 -21.50 -69.53
CA ILE A 8 54.46 -22.01 -68.22
C ILE A 8 54.16 -20.89 -67.22
N GLN A 9 54.92 -19.79 -67.27
CA GLN A 9 54.73 -18.63 -66.40
C GLN A 9 53.38 -17.96 -66.65
N ARG A 10 52.94 -17.84 -67.90
CA ARG A 10 51.62 -17.26 -68.22
C ARG A 10 50.47 -18.12 -67.71
N TRP A 11 50.61 -19.45 -67.80
CA TRP A 11 49.61 -20.38 -67.28
C TRP A 11 49.53 -20.37 -65.75
N ILE A 12 50.68 -20.26 -65.07
CA ILE A 12 50.74 -20.09 -63.61
C ILE A 12 50.11 -18.76 -63.20
N SER A 13 50.45 -17.65 -63.87
CA SER A 13 49.83 -16.34 -63.60
C SER A 13 48.32 -16.37 -63.85
N PHE A 14 47.87 -17.05 -64.90
CA PHE A 14 46.45 -17.20 -65.20
C PHE A 14 45.72 -18.03 -64.13
N ALA A 15 46.34 -19.12 -63.66
CA ALA A 15 45.81 -19.93 -62.56
C ALA A 15 45.71 -19.11 -61.25
N PHE A 16 46.76 -18.37 -60.89
CA PHE A 16 46.72 -17.48 -59.71
C PHE A 16 45.67 -16.39 -59.83
N LEU A 17 45.50 -15.80 -61.02
CA LEU A 17 44.46 -14.79 -61.26
C LEU A 17 43.06 -15.39 -61.04
N ILE A 18 42.80 -16.57 -61.61
CA ILE A 18 41.53 -17.27 -61.43
C ILE A 18 41.30 -17.61 -59.95
N SER A 19 42.31 -18.14 -59.26
CA SER A 19 42.22 -18.44 -57.83
C SER A 19 41.95 -17.20 -56.99
N ALA A 20 42.59 -16.07 -57.29
CA ALA A 20 42.37 -14.81 -56.58
C ALA A 20 40.93 -14.29 -56.79
N VAL A 21 40.40 -14.38 -58.01
CA VAL A 21 39.01 -14.01 -58.31
C VAL A 21 38.03 -14.95 -57.59
N ALA A 22 38.28 -16.26 -57.61
CA ALA A 22 37.45 -17.24 -56.91
C ALA A 22 37.45 -17.00 -55.39
N LEU A 23 38.61 -16.73 -54.79
CA LEU A 23 38.72 -16.36 -53.38
C LEU A 23 38.00 -15.06 -53.07
N PHE A 24 38.14 -14.04 -53.92
CA PHE A 24 37.42 -12.77 -53.73
C PHE A 24 35.90 -12.97 -53.69
N PHE A 25 35.33 -13.75 -54.62
CA PHE A 25 33.89 -14.05 -54.60
C PHE A 25 33.49 -14.91 -53.40
N PHE A 26 34.34 -15.85 -52.99
CA PHE A 26 34.10 -16.66 -51.80
C PHE A 26 34.04 -15.79 -50.54
N GLU A 27 35.02 -14.92 -50.33
CA GLU A 27 35.05 -13.99 -49.19
C GLU A 27 33.92 -12.95 -49.26
N LEU A 28 33.54 -12.50 -50.46
CA LEU A 28 32.42 -11.58 -50.64
C LEU A 28 31.08 -12.23 -50.25
N LEU A 29 30.88 -13.50 -50.58
CA LEU A 29 29.71 -14.27 -50.14
C LEU A 29 29.72 -14.53 -48.63
N ALA A 30 30.90 -14.82 -48.06
CA ALA A 30 31.07 -14.97 -46.62
C ALA A 30 30.71 -13.66 -45.88
N TYR A 31 31.26 -12.53 -46.34
CA TYR A 31 30.95 -11.21 -45.80
C TYR A 31 29.47 -10.83 -45.96
N SER A 32 28.86 -11.15 -47.10
CA SER A 32 27.43 -10.87 -47.30
C SER A 32 26.54 -11.64 -46.33
N ARG A 33 26.95 -12.85 -45.92
CA ARG A 33 26.24 -13.65 -44.92
C ARG A 33 26.49 -13.11 -43.51
N ASP A 34 27.72 -12.74 -43.20
CA ASP A 34 28.10 -12.13 -41.93
C ASP A 34 27.36 -10.80 -41.70
N ARG A 35 27.30 -9.94 -42.71
CA ARG A 35 26.56 -8.67 -42.70
C ARG A 35 25.04 -8.86 -42.52
N ALA A 36 24.49 -10.04 -42.83
CA ALA A 36 23.07 -10.34 -42.60
C ALA A 36 22.76 -10.63 -41.12
N LEU A 37 23.78 -10.85 -40.28
CA LEU A 37 23.67 -11.05 -38.85
C LEU A 37 23.84 -9.73 -38.10
N LEU A 38 23.43 -9.73 -36.83
CA LEU A 38 23.65 -8.61 -35.93
C LEU A 38 25.15 -8.46 -35.58
N PRO A 39 25.63 -7.22 -35.35
CA PRO A 39 27.04 -6.96 -35.03
C PRO A 39 27.56 -7.79 -33.85
N ASP A 40 28.78 -8.31 -33.97
CA ASP A 40 29.41 -9.23 -33.01
C ASP A 40 29.32 -8.85 -31.53
N GLN A 41 29.45 -7.56 -31.22
CA GLN A 41 29.46 -7.04 -29.85
C GLN A 41 28.16 -6.28 -29.51
N LEU A 42 27.06 -6.60 -30.18
CA LEU A 42 25.76 -6.00 -29.91
C LEU A 42 25.10 -6.64 -28.68
N THR A 43 24.63 -5.77 -27.78
CA THR A 43 23.77 -6.16 -26.65
C THR A 43 22.43 -5.44 -26.74
N ILE A 44 21.33 -6.16 -26.46
CA ILE A 44 20.00 -5.57 -26.29
C ILE A 44 19.55 -5.88 -24.87
N ALA A 45 19.17 -4.85 -24.10
CA ALA A 45 18.78 -4.98 -22.69
C ALA A 45 19.84 -5.71 -21.83
N GLY A 46 21.12 -5.55 -22.17
CA GLY A 46 22.23 -6.23 -21.50
C GLY A 46 22.43 -7.70 -21.90
N ILE A 47 21.65 -8.23 -22.84
CA ILE A 47 21.77 -9.59 -23.36
C ILE A 47 22.56 -9.57 -24.66
N SER A 48 23.57 -10.46 -24.76
CA SER A 48 24.38 -10.58 -25.97
C SER A 48 23.57 -11.20 -27.11
N VAL A 49 23.46 -10.47 -28.23
CA VAL A 49 22.75 -10.87 -29.45
C VAL A 49 23.64 -10.72 -30.69
N GLY A 50 24.96 -10.65 -30.52
CA GLY A 50 25.88 -10.59 -31.64
C GLY A 50 25.92 -11.90 -32.43
N LYS A 51 26.15 -11.79 -33.74
CA LYS A 51 26.15 -12.90 -34.71
C LYS A 51 24.84 -13.68 -34.80
N THR A 52 23.75 -13.16 -34.25
CA THR A 52 22.43 -13.80 -34.38
C THR A 52 21.60 -13.13 -35.46
N SER A 53 20.61 -13.86 -35.98
CA SER A 53 19.54 -13.27 -36.80
C SER A 53 18.59 -12.45 -35.92
N GLN A 54 17.82 -11.52 -36.51
CA GLN A 54 16.80 -10.78 -35.77
C GLN A 54 15.76 -11.70 -35.09
N SER A 55 15.40 -12.82 -35.74
CA SER A 55 14.48 -13.81 -35.17
C SER A 55 15.08 -14.52 -33.95
N GLU A 56 16.36 -14.86 -34.01
CA GLU A 56 17.06 -15.52 -32.90
C GLU A 56 17.31 -14.55 -31.74
N ALA A 57 17.64 -13.28 -32.04
CA ALA A 57 17.70 -12.22 -31.03
C ALA A 57 16.35 -12.03 -30.33
N ARG A 58 15.25 -12.02 -31.09
CA ARG A 58 13.88 -11.94 -30.56
C ARG A 58 13.58 -13.11 -29.63
N GLU A 59 13.88 -14.32 -30.05
CA GLU A 59 13.66 -15.52 -29.24
C GLU A 59 14.48 -15.48 -27.93
N ARG A 60 15.75 -15.09 -28.00
CA ARG A 60 16.62 -14.97 -26.82
C ARG A 60 16.10 -13.94 -25.82
N LEU A 61 15.60 -12.80 -26.29
CA LEU A 61 14.98 -11.77 -25.45
C LEU A 61 13.73 -12.31 -24.76
N LEU A 62 12.86 -13.00 -25.51
CA LEU A 62 11.66 -13.63 -24.94
C LEU A 62 12.01 -14.71 -23.91
N GLN A 63 12.99 -15.57 -24.19
CA GLN A 63 13.44 -16.60 -23.25
C GLN A 63 14.01 -16.01 -21.95
N THR A 64 14.54 -14.79 -22.00
CA THR A 64 15.12 -14.13 -20.82
C THR A 64 14.07 -13.43 -19.97
N PHE A 65 13.12 -12.73 -20.58
CA PHE A 65 12.15 -11.89 -19.85
C PHE A 65 10.78 -12.52 -19.62
N SER A 66 10.41 -13.58 -20.35
CA SER A 66 9.11 -14.27 -20.20
C SER A 66 9.01 -15.23 -19.01
N PRO A 67 10.09 -15.89 -18.51
CA PRO A 67 9.99 -16.77 -17.35
C PRO A 67 9.42 -16.05 -16.12
N PRO A 68 8.77 -16.74 -15.17
CA PRO A 68 8.33 -16.13 -13.92
C PRO A 68 9.49 -15.47 -13.14
N ILE A 69 9.18 -14.44 -12.37
CA ILE A 69 10.09 -13.90 -11.35
C ILE A 69 9.74 -14.47 -9.98
N GLU A 70 10.75 -14.58 -9.14
CA GLU A 70 10.65 -15.13 -7.79
C GLU A 70 10.45 -14.00 -6.78
N LEU A 71 9.31 -14.01 -6.09
CA LEU A 71 8.99 -13.11 -5.01
C LEU A 71 9.13 -13.90 -3.70
N TYR A 72 10.00 -13.44 -2.81
CA TYR A 72 10.17 -14.04 -1.50
C TYR A 72 9.39 -13.24 -0.46
N TYR A 73 8.31 -13.83 0.05
CA TYR A 73 7.63 -13.37 1.25
C TYR A 73 8.22 -14.16 2.42
N GLU A 74 9.23 -13.59 3.09
CA GLU A 74 10.04 -14.30 4.09
C GLU A 74 10.68 -15.58 3.51
N GLU A 75 10.32 -16.75 4.03
CA GLU A 75 10.79 -18.06 3.56
C GLU A 75 9.92 -18.64 2.43
N GLN A 76 8.81 -17.99 2.10
CA GLN A 76 7.85 -18.47 1.11
C GLN A 76 8.17 -17.92 -0.28
N LEU A 77 8.28 -18.84 -1.25
CA LEU A 77 8.49 -18.51 -2.65
C LEU A 77 7.15 -18.37 -3.38
N ILE A 78 6.97 -17.24 -4.04
CA ILE A 78 5.82 -16.92 -4.88
C ILE A 78 6.32 -16.62 -6.29
N LEU A 79 5.73 -17.25 -7.30
CA LEU A 79 6.09 -17.03 -8.70
C LEU A 79 5.13 -16.03 -9.33
N LEU A 80 5.66 -14.91 -9.81
CA LEU A 80 4.90 -13.92 -10.57
C LEU A 80 5.23 -14.04 -12.05
N ASN A 81 4.23 -14.36 -12.87
CA ASN A 81 4.37 -14.30 -14.32
C ASN A 81 4.33 -12.82 -14.78
N PRO A 82 5.36 -12.31 -15.48
CA PRO A 82 5.37 -10.94 -16.00
C PRO A 82 4.11 -10.59 -16.82
N ALA A 83 3.54 -11.55 -17.55
CA ALA A 83 2.33 -11.33 -18.33
C ALA A 83 1.11 -10.94 -17.47
N ASN A 84 1.03 -11.40 -16.21
CA ASN A 84 -0.09 -11.12 -15.30
C ASN A 84 -0.13 -9.64 -14.86
N VAL A 85 1.00 -8.94 -14.94
CA VAL A 85 1.12 -7.51 -14.61
C VAL A 85 1.28 -6.65 -15.87
N GLY A 86 0.94 -7.23 -17.03
CA GLY A 86 0.99 -6.54 -18.30
C GLY A 86 2.40 -6.22 -18.78
N PHE A 87 3.43 -6.93 -18.30
CA PHE A 87 4.80 -6.72 -18.76
C PHE A 87 4.94 -7.10 -20.22
N ARG A 88 5.40 -6.16 -21.04
CA ARG A 88 5.61 -6.33 -22.48
C ARG A 88 6.90 -5.66 -22.92
N LEU A 89 7.65 -6.36 -23.76
CA LEU A 89 8.83 -5.82 -24.43
C LEU A 89 8.41 -5.06 -25.70
N ASP A 90 8.96 -3.88 -25.90
CA ASP A 90 8.86 -3.17 -27.18
C ASP A 90 9.94 -3.69 -28.13
N MET A 91 9.66 -4.89 -28.66
CA MET A 91 10.58 -5.62 -29.53
C MET A 91 10.85 -4.89 -30.83
N ASP A 92 9.83 -4.24 -31.38
CA ASP A 92 9.95 -3.58 -32.68
C ASP A 92 10.87 -2.36 -32.57
N VAL A 93 10.76 -1.57 -31.49
CA VAL A 93 11.69 -0.46 -31.22
C VAL A 93 13.12 -0.97 -30.97
N MET A 94 13.29 -1.99 -30.13
CA MET A 94 14.62 -2.51 -29.82
C MET A 94 15.31 -3.14 -31.04
N LEU A 95 14.59 -3.90 -31.87
CA LEU A 95 15.14 -4.52 -33.07
C LEU A 95 15.38 -3.50 -34.19
N ALA A 96 14.53 -2.47 -34.32
CA ALA A 96 14.78 -1.38 -35.26
C ALA A 96 16.06 -0.61 -34.91
N ALA A 97 16.32 -0.36 -33.61
CA ALA A 97 17.58 0.23 -33.17
C ALA A 97 18.78 -0.68 -33.49
N ALA A 98 18.64 -2.00 -33.33
CA ALA A 98 19.68 -2.99 -33.67
C ALA A 98 19.98 -3.03 -35.17
N GLU A 99 18.96 -2.86 -35.97
CA GLU A 99 19.06 -2.83 -37.43
C GLU A 99 19.75 -1.55 -37.92
N LEU A 100 19.54 -0.42 -37.25
CA LEU A 100 20.25 0.82 -37.54
C LEU A 100 21.76 0.67 -37.31
N GLU A 101 22.16 0.09 -36.18
CA GLU A 101 23.57 -0.21 -35.86
C GLU A 101 24.21 -1.15 -36.90
N ARG A 102 23.43 -2.12 -37.41
CA ARG A 102 23.88 -3.05 -38.45
C ARG A 102 24.13 -2.34 -39.79
N THR A 103 23.32 -1.33 -40.13
CA THR A 103 23.31 -0.69 -41.45
C THR A 103 24.14 0.59 -41.54
N GLU A 104 24.55 1.17 -40.41
CA GLU A 104 25.34 2.41 -40.34
C GLU A 104 26.68 2.30 -41.09
N LYS A 105 27.33 1.13 -41.09
CA LYS A 105 28.64 0.95 -41.74
C LYS A 105 28.55 0.77 -43.26
N SER A 106 29.40 1.53 -43.97
CA SER A 106 29.63 1.37 -45.42
C SER A 106 30.00 -0.08 -45.79
N PHE A 107 29.43 -0.58 -46.89
CA PHE A 107 29.67 -1.93 -47.39
C PHE A 107 31.14 -2.26 -47.60
N TRP A 108 31.85 -1.40 -48.33
CA TRP A 108 33.26 -1.66 -48.65
C TRP A 108 34.19 -1.47 -47.45
N GLY A 109 33.87 -0.55 -46.54
CA GLY A 109 34.63 -0.41 -45.29
C GLY A 109 34.52 -1.65 -44.41
N GLY A 110 33.30 -2.16 -44.24
CA GLY A 110 33.08 -3.38 -43.45
C GLY A 110 33.66 -4.64 -44.09
N PHE A 111 33.68 -4.74 -45.42
CA PHE A 111 34.32 -5.87 -46.12
C PHE A 111 35.82 -5.96 -45.82
N TRP A 112 36.50 -4.80 -45.81
CA TRP A 112 37.91 -4.73 -45.44
C TRP A 112 38.14 -5.09 -43.97
N ASP A 113 37.30 -4.57 -43.06
CA ASP A 113 37.38 -4.94 -41.64
C ASP A 113 37.18 -6.45 -41.43
N PHE A 114 36.26 -7.07 -42.17
CA PHE A 114 36.04 -8.52 -42.18
C PHE A 114 37.29 -9.29 -42.63
N LEU A 115 37.90 -8.92 -43.77
CA LEU A 115 39.11 -9.57 -44.28
C LEU A 115 40.29 -9.48 -43.31
N TRP A 116 40.39 -8.39 -42.54
CA TRP A 116 41.43 -8.19 -41.53
C TRP A 116 41.03 -8.63 -40.12
N ASN A 117 39.89 -9.29 -39.96
CA ASN A 117 39.35 -9.74 -38.67
C ASN A 117 39.30 -8.62 -37.60
N ARG A 118 38.92 -7.41 -38.03
CA ARG A 118 38.73 -6.26 -37.15
C ARG A 118 37.30 -6.28 -36.63
N SER A 119 37.16 -6.53 -35.33
CA SER A 119 35.85 -6.52 -34.67
C SER A 119 35.25 -5.11 -34.67
N GLY A 120 33.92 -5.05 -34.88
CA GLY A 120 33.17 -3.80 -34.77
C GLY A 120 33.14 -3.26 -33.34
N ALA A 121 32.77 -1.97 -33.19
CA ALA A 121 32.56 -1.36 -31.89
C ALA A 121 31.42 -2.07 -31.15
N ALA A 122 31.55 -2.15 -29.82
CA ALA A 122 30.46 -2.60 -28.96
C ALA A 122 29.31 -1.59 -29.01
N ALA A 123 28.10 -2.09 -29.26
CA ALA A 123 26.88 -1.31 -29.26
C ALA A 123 25.92 -1.88 -28.23
N SER A 124 25.18 -1.01 -27.54
CA SER A 124 24.23 -1.40 -26.51
C SER A 124 22.91 -0.68 -26.67
N ILE A 125 21.85 -1.45 -26.84
CA ILE A 125 20.49 -0.95 -26.97
C ILE A 125 19.80 -1.12 -25.62
N PRO A 126 19.30 -0.03 -25.02
CA PRO A 126 18.64 -0.09 -23.72
C PRO A 126 17.35 -0.89 -23.81
N LEU A 127 16.95 -1.50 -22.68
CA LEU A 127 15.65 -2.15 -22.57
C LEU A 127 14.53 -1.14 -22.82
N LYS A 128 13.58 -1.51 -23.68
CA LYS A 128 12.28 -0.84 -23.82
C LYS A 128 11.20 -1.83 -23.46
N ALA A 129 10.53 -1.57 -22.34
CA ALA A 129 9.48 -2.40 -21.80
C ALA A 129 8.49 -1.56 -21.00
N GLU A 130 7.26 -2.04 -20.95
CA GLU A 130 6.17 -1.44 -20.19
C GLU A 130 5.51 -2.49 -19.30
N TYR A 131 4.94 -2.07 -18.18
CA TYR A 131 4.09 -2.90 -17.32
C TYR A 131 3.02 -2.01 -16.66
N SER A 132 1.95 -2.62 -16.16
CA SER A 132 0.88 -1.91 -15.47
C SER A 132 1.18 -1.85 -13.97
N SER A 133 1.39 -0.64 -13.45
CA SER A 133 1.55 -0.41 -12.01
C SER A 133 0.32 -0.87 -11.22
N ILE A 134 -0.87 -0.62 -11.75
CA ILE A 134 -2.15 -1.02 -11.13
C ILE A 134 -2.27 -2.54 -11.05
N GLN A 135 -1.91 -3.27 -12.12
CA GLN A 135 -1.97 -4.73 -12.09
C GLN A 135 -0.92 -5.33 -11.15
N LEU A 136 0.27 -4.71 -11.08
CA LEU A 136 1.30 -5.11 -10.11
C LEU A 136 0.86 -4.86 -8.68
N GLU A 137 0.28 -3.69 -8.39
CA GLU A 137 -0.28 -3.37 -7.07
C GLU A 137 -1.38 -4.36 -6.68
N ASN A 138 -2.29 -4.70 -7.60
CA ASN A 138 -3.33 -5.70 -7.35
C ASN A 138 -2.75 -7.10 -7.09
N ALA A 139 -1.70 -7.50 -7.81
CA ALA A 139 -1.02 -8.78 -7.58
C ALA A 139 -0.35 -8.82 -6.20
N LEU A 140 0.27 -7.71 -5.77
CA LEU A 140 0.85 -7.60 -4.44
C LEU A 140 -0.22 -7.58 -3.34
N ASN A 141 -1.37 -6.93 -3.57
CA ASN A 141 -2.49 -6.97 -2.63
C ASN A 141 -3.06 -8.40 -2.48
N ASP A 142 -3.18 -9.15 -3.57
CA ASP A 142 -3.60 -10.55 -3.53
C ASP A 142 -2.61 -11.44 -2.76
N ILE A 143 -1.31 -11.14 -2.83
CA ILE A 143 -0.29 -11.75 -1.99
C ILE A 143 -0.51 -11.36 -0.52
N ALA A 144 -0.63 -10.06 -0.22
CA ALA A 144 -0.82 -9.54 1.13
C ALA A 144 -2.02 -10.20 1.83
N VAL A 145 -3.17 -10.32 1.16
CA VAL A 145 -4.38 -10.97 1.72
C VAL A 145 -4.14 -12.42 2.17
N ARG A 146 -3.18 -13.14 1.55
CA ARG A 146 -2.92 -14.55 1.83
C ARG A 146 -1.79 -14.78 2.83
N TYR A 147 -0.88 -13.83 2.94
CA TYR A 147 0.40 -14.02 3.64
C TYR A 147 0.65 -13.03 4.79
N ASP A 148 -0.03 -11.89 4.79
CA ASP A 148 0.07 -10.93 5.88
C ASP A 148 -0.53 -11.53 7.16
N THR A 149 0.14 -11.24 8.28
CA THR A 149 -0.41 -11.46 9.61
C THR A 149 -0.84 -10.12 10.15
N PRO A 150 -2.10 -9.70 10.02
CA PRO A 150 -2.51 -8.39 10.49
C PRO A 150 -2.36 -8.28 12.01
N PRO A 151 -2.12 -7.06 12.54
CA PRO A 151 -2.02 -6.86 13.98
C PRO A 151 -3.35 -7.15 14.66
N THR A 152 -3.30 -7.75 15.86
CA THR A 152 -4.49 -7.95 16.69
C THR A 152 -4.59 -6.89 17.76
N ALA A 153 -5.83 -6.51 18.10
CA ALA A 153 -6.08 -5.56 19.18
C ALA A 153 -5.88 -6.23 20.54
N SER A 154 -5.78 -5.41 21.59
CA SER A 154 -5.80 -5.93 22.96
C SER A 154 -7.22 -6.38 23.30
N GLU A 155 -7.36 -7.55 23.92
CA GLU A 155 -8.65 -8.14 24.28
C GLU A 155 -8.94 -7.95 25.77
N PRO A 156 -10.19 -7.65 26.16
CA PRO A 156 -10.55 -7.51 27.56
C PRO A 156 -10.44 -8.86 28.30
N ILE A 157 -10.01 -8.80 29.55
CA ILE A 157 -10.02 -9.96 30.45
C ILE A 157 -11.37 -9.97 31.20
N PRO A 158 -12.25 -10.97 30.98
CA PRO A 158 -13.59 -10.99 31.54
C PRO A 158 -13.62 -10.75 33.05
N GLY A 159 -14.51 -9.85 33.50
CA GLY A 159 -14.69 -9.53 34.92
C GLY A 159 -13.60 -8.67 35.55
N THR A 160 -12.66 -8.13 34.76
CA THR A 160 -11.61 -7.24 35.25
C THR A 160 -11.48 -6.02 34.35
N PRO A 161 -10.93 -4.89 34.81
CA PRO A 161 -10.62 -3.75 33.94
C PRO A 161 -9.33 -3.94 33.11
N ASN A 162 -8.76 -5.16 33.09
CA ASN A 162 -7.47 -5.44 32.46
C ASN A 162 -7.65 -5.99 31.04
N PHE A 163 -6.57 -5.92 30.24
CA PHE A 163 -6.51 -6.41 28.88
C PHE A 163 -5.37 -7.40 28.69
N ASN A 164 -5.59 -8.42 27.86
CA ASN A 164 -4.52 -9.17 27.23
C ASN A 164 -3.87 -8.30 26.16
N PRO A 165 -2.52 -8.25 26.10
CA PRO A 165 -1.84 -7.43 25.10
C PRO A 165 -2.14 -7.94 23.70
N GLY A 166 -2.40 -7.02 22.77
CA GLY A 166 -2.50 -7.34 21.35
C GLY A 166 -1.18 -7.80 20.76
N ILE A 167 -1.24 -8.40 19.58
CA ILE A 167 -0.07 -8.97 18.89
C ILE A 167 0.28 -8.06 17.71
N ALA A 168 1.56 -7.74 17.57
CA ALA A 168 2.07 -6.98 16.43
C ALA A 168 1.86 -7.74 15.12
N GLY A 169 1.50 -7.00 14.08
CA GLY A 169 1.29 -7.53 12.74
C GLY A 169 2.57 -7.50 11.89
N ARG A 170 2.53 -8.25 10.80
CA ARG A 170 3.53 -8.26 9.73
C ARG A 170 2.79 -8.15 8.41
N VAL A 171 2.97 -7.02 7.74
CA VAL A 171 2.22 -6.70 6.52
C VAL A 171 3.17 -6.32 5.40
N LEU A 172 2.76 -6.61 4.17
CA LEU A 172 3.51 -6.24 2.97
C LEU A 172 3.47 -4.72 2.76
N ASP A 173 4.63 -4.08 2.62
CA ASP A 173 4.72 -2.70 2.12
C ASP A 173 4.50 -2.71 0.61
N ILE A 174 3.23 -2.62 0.21
CA ILE A 174 2.80 -2.66 -1.19
C ILE A 174 3.54 -1.61 -2.03
N ARG A 175 3.67 -0.38 -1.53
CA ARG A 175 4.28 0.72 -2.28
C ARG A 175 5.73 0.41 -2.61
N ARG A 176 6.50 0.01 -1.60
CA ARG A 176 7.90 -0.38 -1.81
C ARG A 176 8.02 -1.69 -2.61
N GLY A 177 7.06 -2.59 -2.47
CA GLY A 177 6.95 -3.81 -3.25
C GLY A 177 6.82 -3.52 -4.74
N VAL A 178 5.96 -2.58 -5.14
CA VAL A 178 5.79 -2.16 -6.55
C VAL A 178 7.11 -1.70 -7.15
N ASP A 179 7.87 -0.86 -6.45
CA ASP A 179 9.17 -0.34 -6.92
C ASP A 179 10.19 -1.46 -7.10
N LEU A 180 10.32 -2.34 -6.10
CA LEU A 180 11.29 -3.43 -6.11
C LEU A 180 10.98 -4.48 -7.16
N VAL A 181 9.71 -4.88 -7.29
CA VAL A 181 9.27 -5.85 -8.29
C VAL A 181 9.35 -5.25 -9.69
N GLY A 182 9.01 -3.98 -9.87
CA GLY A 182 9.16 -3.25 -11.14
C GLY A 182 10.61 -3.27 -11.65
N ALA A 183 11.58 -3.04 -10.76
CA ALA A 183 13.00 -3.13 -11.09
C ALA A 183 13.45 -4.54 -11.50
N VAL A 184 12.88 -5.58 -10.88
CA VAL A 184 13.17 -7.00 -11.21
C VAL A 184 12.53 -7.44 -12.52
N LEU A 185 11.33 -6.97 -12.84
CA LEU A 185 10.70 -7.21 -14.14
C LEU A 185 11.59 -6.73 -15.30
N GLN A 186 12.26 -5.60 -15.12
CA GLN A 186 13.15 -4.97 -16.10
C GLN A 186 14.59 -5.51 -16.08
N SER A 187 14.90 -6.50 -15.24
CA SER A 187 16.25 -7.02 -15.07
C SER A 187 16.42 -8.36 -15.77
N ALA A 188 17.47 -8.49 -16.58
CA ALA A 188 17.81 -9.72 -17.30
C ALA A 188 18.53 -10.76 -16.41
N SER A 189 19.17 -10.34 -15.32
CA SER A 189 20.02 -11.20 -14.47
C SER A 189 19.46 -11.42 -13.07
N ARG A 190 18.90 -10.37 -12.47
CA ARG A 190 18.21 -10.45 -11.16
C ARG A 190 16.73 -10.66 -11.42
N ARG A 191 16.27 -11.92 -11.31
CA ARG A 191 14.88 -12.34 -11.50
C ARG A 191 14.20 -12.75 -10.18
N SER A 192 14.76 -12.30 -9.06
CA SER A 192 14.26 -12.57 -7.72
C SER A 192 14.31 -11.33 -6.83
N VAL A 193 13.37 -11.24 -5.88
CA VAL A 193 13.27 -10.11 -4.94
C VAL A 193 12.66 -10.55 -3.61
N ASN A 194 13.22 -10.02 -2.52
CA ASN A 194 12.59 -10.11 -1.20
C ASN A 194 11.55 -9.01 -1.07
N LEU A 195 10.31 -9.40 -0.80
CA LEU A 195 9.21 -8.48 -0.60
C LEU A 195 9.43 -7.71 0.72
N PRO A 196 9.20 -6.39 0.72
CA PRO A 196 9.42 -5.57 1.91
C PRO A 196 8.28 -5.75 2.90
N ILE A 197 8.56 -6.32 4.06
CA ILE A 197 7.56 -6.54 5.11
C ILE A 197 7.82 -5.53 6.22
N VAL A 198 6.76 -4.89 6.70
CA VAL A 198 6.81 -3.97 7.83
C VAL A 198 6.11 -4.60 9.03
N SER A 199 6.66 -4.34 10.22
CA SER A 199 5.98 -4.70 11.45
C SER A 199 5.09 -3.55 11.88
N GLU A 200 3.80 -3.84 12.04
CA GLU A 200 2.84 -2.91 12.61
C GLU A 200 2.65 -3.24 14.08
N GLY A 201 2.61 -2.22 14.93
CA GLY A 201 2.31 -2.41 16.34
C GLY A 201 0.91 -3.03 16.53
N PRO A 202 0.60 -3.56 17.73
CA PRO A 202 -0.73 -4.06 18.03
C PRO A 202 -1.82 -3.06 17.66
N ALA A 203 -2.94 -3.56 17.15
CA ALA A 203 -4.06 -2.69 16.83
C ALA A 203 -4.60 -2.05 18.12
N LYS A 204 -5.13 -0.83 18.01
CA LYS A 204 -5.76 -0.17 19.15
C LYS A 204 -7.13 -0.82 19.41
N PRO A 205 -7.53 -1.03 20.67
CA PRO A 205 -8.90 -1.45 21.00
C PRO A 205 -9.93 -0.47 20.43
N THR A 206 -11.05 -1.00 19.95
CA THR A 206 -12.19 -0.24 19.41
C THR A 206 -13.22 0.07 20.50
N LEU A 207 -14.19 0.94 20.21
CA LEU A 207 -15.35 1.13 21.08
C LEU A 207 -16.15 -0.18 21.26
N ASP A 208 -16.24 -1.03 20.24
CA ASP A 208 -16.85 -2.37 20.37
C ASP A 208 -16.10 -3.24 21.38
N THR A 209 -14.76 -3.15 21.40
CA THR A 209 -13.94 -3.87 22.38
C THR A 209 -14.25 -3.39 23.80
N LEU A 210 -14.49 -2.09 23.96
CA LEU A 210 -14.89 -1.47 25.21
C LEU A 210 -16.33 -1.86 25.60
N GLU A 211 -17.25 -1.99 24.65
CA GLU A 211 -18.61 -2.50 24.90
C GLU A 211 -18.56 -3.90 25.52
N ILE A 212 -17.80 -4.80 24.89
CA ILE A 212 -17.62 -6.18 25.35
C ILE A 212 -17.10 -6.19 26.77
N LEU A 213 -16.09 -5.35 27.08
CA LEU A 213 -15.55 -5.22 28.43
C LEU A 213 -16.65 -4.83 29.43
N PHE A 214 -17.44 -3.80 29.13
CA PHE A 214 -18.49 -3.35 30.04
C PHE A 214 -19.57 -4.42 30.24
N LYS A 215 -20.03 -5.07 29.17
CA LYS A 215 -21.00 -6.17 29.26
C LYS A 215 -20.48 -7.32 30.11
N GLN A 216 -19.20 -7.71 29.94
CA GLN A 216 -18.57 -8.74 30.77
C GLN A 216 -18.43 -8.33 32.24
N VAL A 217 -18.16 -7.05 32.54
CA VAL A 217 -18.12 -6.56 33.92
C VAL A 217 -19.51 -6.65 34.57
N VAL A 218 -20.57 -6.27 33.84
CA VAL A 218 -21.96 -6.40 34.33
C VAL A 218 -22.33 -7.87 34.56
N GLU A 219 -21.98 -8.74 33.62
CA GLU A 219 -22.22 -10.20 33.70
C GLU A 219 -21.51 -10.83 34.90
N VAL A 220 -20.20 -10.58 35.06
CA VAL A 220 -19.41 -11.15 36.17
C VAL A 220 -19.86 -10.59 37.53
N ALA A 221 -20.36 -9.36 37.57
CA ALA A 221 -20.92 -8.77 38.78
C ALA A 221 -22.30 -9.36 39.17
N ASP A 222 -22.90 -10.21 38.33
CA ASP A 222 -24.25 -10.76 38.49
C ASP A 222 -25.31 -9.65 38.68
N PHE A 223 -25.09 -8.50 38.03
CA PHE A 223 -26.02 -7.38 38.12
C PHE A 223 -27.19 -7.59 37.16
N ASN A 224 -28.36 -7.87 37.74
CA ASN A 224 -29.59 -8.13 36.99
C ASN A 224 -30.45 -6.88 36.75
N GLY A 225 -30.04 -5.71 37.26
CA GLY A 225 -30.75 -4.46 37.04
C GLY A 225 -30.61 -3.91 35.61
N LEU A 226 -31.21 -2.75 35.37
CA LEU A 226 -31.04 -2.00 34.13
C LEU A 226 -29.68 -1.29 34.13
N VAL A 227 -28.87 -1.53 33.11
CA VAL A 227 -27.67 -0.75 32.79
C VAL A 227 -27.88 -0.13 31.43
N VAL A 228 -27.64 1.17 31.31
CA VAL A 228 -27.54 1.86 30.03
C VAL A 228 -26.26 2.68 30.05
N LEU A 229 -25.45 2.54 29.00
CA LEU A 229 -24.22 3.29 28.82
C LEU A 229 -24.30 4.03 27.49
N TYR A 230 -23.91 5.30 27.53
CA TYR A 230 -23.66 6.12 26.35
C TYR A 230 -22.28 6.76 26.50
N LEU A 231 -21.45 6.65 25.47
CA LEU A 231 -20.14 7.27 25.39
C LEU A 231 -19.96 7.81 23.98
N SER A 232 -19.45 9.04 23.88
CA SER A 232 -19.11 9.68 22.61
C SER A 232 -17.64 10.06 22.61
N ASP A 233 -16.89 9.59 21.61
CA ASP A 233 -15.52 10.06 21.36
C ASP A 233 -15.58 11.38 20.57
N LEU A 234 -15.34 12.49 21.26
CA LEU A 234 -15.39 13.83 20.65
C LEU A 234 -14.31 14.07 19.57
N ARG A 235 -13.30 13.21 19.45
CA ARG A 235 -12.26 13.32 18.42
C ARG A 235 -12.68 12.66 17.10
N THR A 236 -13.33 11.50 17.18
CA THR A 236 -13.73 10.71 16.00
C THR A 236 -15.19 10.91 15.65
N GLY A 237 -16.03 11.30 16.62
CA GLY A 237 -17.49 11.33 16.52
C GLY A 237 -18.14 9.95 16.65
N GLU A 238 -17.38 8.91 16.96
CA GLU A 238 -17.92 7.57 17.19
C GLU A 238 -18.64 7.52 18.53
N ASN A 239 -19.75 6.78 18.57
CA ASN A 239 -20.55 6.59 19.77
C ASN A 239 -20.61 5.11 20.13
N LEU A 240 -20.53 4.84 21.43
CA LEU A 240 -20.85 3.57 22.04
C LEU A 240 -22.14 3.76 22.82
N GLN A 241 -23.17 2.97 22.50
CA GLN A 241 -24.41 2.97 23.26
C GLN A 241 -24.92 1.54 23.39
N PHE A 242 -25.15 1.09 24.63
CA PHE A 242 -25.77 -0.21 24.88
C PHE A 242 -26.63 -0.18 26.13
N GLY A 243 -27.62 -1.07 26.17
CA GLY A 243 -28.46 -1.30 27.34
C GLY A 243 -28.57 -2.79 27.66
N THR A 244 -28.58 -3.14 28.94
CA THR A 244 -28.85 -4.51 29.39
C THR A 244 -29.85 -4.51 30.54
N LEU A 245 -30.75 -5.50 30.56
CA LEU A 245 -31.66 -5.76 31.67
C LEU A 245 -31.70 -7.27 31.93
N ASN A 246 -31.53 -7.70 33.19
CA ASN A 246 -31.40 -9.12 33.55
C ASN A 246 -30.32 -9.85 32.73
N GLY A 247 -29.20 -9.17 32.43
CA GLY A 247 -28.11 -9.73 31.62
C GLY A 247 -28.44 -9.92 30.13
N GLN A 248 -29.57 -9.40 29.64
CA GLN A 248 -29.94 -9.45 28.23
C GLN A 248 -29.85 -8.08 27.58
N ASP A 249 -29.38 -8.02 26.34
CA ASP A 249 -29.35 -6.80 25.54
C ASP A 249 -30.76 -6.23 25.37
N LEU A 250 -30.87 -4.91 25.57
CA LEU A 250 -32.12 -4.17 25.55
C LEU A 250 -32.06 -3.12 24.43
N SER A 251 -33.13 -3.05 23.62
CA SER A 251 -33.29 -1.98 22.63
C SER A 251 -33.45 -0.63 23.34
N LEU A 252 -32.72 0.37 22.85
CA LEU A 252 -32.74 1.75 23.35
C LEU A 252 -33.59 2.68 22.48
N GLU A 253 -34.49 2.10 21.69
CA GLU A 253 -35.43 2.84 20.84
C GLU A 253 -36.87 2.54 21.29
N PRO A 254 -37.57 3.52 21.93
CA PRO A 254 -37.09 4.84 22.34
C PRO A 254 -36.11 4.77 23.53
N ASP A 255 -35.37 5.85 23.76
CA ASP A 255 -34.45 5.97 24.90
C ASP A 255 -35.15 5.70 26.24
N ILE A 256 -34.36 5.21 27.21
CA ILE A 256 -34.87 4.86 28.54
C ILE A 256 -34.63 6.03 29.50
N ALA A 257 -35.70 6.51 30.14
CA ALA A 257 -35.61 7.55 31.14
C ALA A 257 -35.01 7.03 32.46
N PHE A 258 -34.09 7.81 33.04
CA PHE A 258 -33.49 7.57 34.35
C PHE A 258 -33.83 8.69 35.32
N SER A 259 -33.82 8.37 36.62
CA SER A 259 -33.81 9.43 37.64
C SER A 259 -32.49 10.19 37.54
N GLY A 260 -32.57 11.50 37.31
CA GLY A 260 -31.38 12.36 37.28
C GLY A 260 -30.68 12.47 38.63
N ALA A 261 -31.37 12.19 39.75
CA ALA A 261 -30.85 12.28 41.11
C ALA A 261 -29.92 13.49 41.30
N SER A 262 -28.73 13.29 41.86
CA SER A 262 -27.73 14.37 42.00
C SER A 262 -26.94 14.67 40.73
N ILE A 263 -27.02 13.85 39.67
CA ILE A 263 -26.42 14.18 38.36
C ILE A 263 -27.10 15.42 37.77
N ASN A 264 -28.38 15.63 38.07
CA ASN A 264 -29.15 16.79 37.65
C ASN A 264 -28.60 18.13 38.19
N LYS A 265 -27.70 18.11 39.18
CA LYS A 265 -26.98 19.32 39.62
C LYS A 265 -26.08 19.91 38.54
N ILE A 266 -25.67 19.11 37.55
CA ILE A 266 -25.00 19.59 36.33
C ILE A 266 -25.96 20.45 35.49
N SER A 267 -27.23 20.03 35.39
CA SER A 267 -28.29 20.82 34.74
C SER A 267 -28.51 22.15 35.46
N ILE A 268 -28.57 22.12 36.79
CA ILE A 268 -28.72 23.33 37.63
C ILE A 268 -27.53 24.27 37.41
N LEU A 269 -26.31 23.75 37.42
CA LEU A 269 -25.09 24.53 37.16
C LEU A 269 -25.12 25.19 35.77
N THR A 270 -25.47 24.40 34.75
CA THR A 270 -25.56 24.86 33.36
C THR A 270 -26.57 25.99 33.22
N ALA A 271 -27.74 25.82 33.85
CA ALA A 271 -28.76 26.86 33.88
C ALA A 271 -28.33 28.07 34.70
N PHE A 272 -27.69 27.90 35.85
CA PHE A 272 -27.24 29.02 36.68
C PHE A 272 -26.31 29.97 35.90
N PHE A 273 -25.31 29.41 35.21
CA PHE A 273 -24.41 30.20 34.36
C PHE A 273 -25.04 30.74 33.07
N ARG A 274 -26.30 30.39 32.76
CA ARG A 274 -27.08 31.09 31.73
C ARG A 274 -27.53 32.47 32.18
N TYR A 275 -27.74 32.66 33.50
CA TYR A 275 -28.29 33.88 34.11
C TYR A 275 -27.23 34.72 34.85
N PHE A 276 -26.15 34.11 35.31
CA PHE A 276 -25.13 34.77 36.12
C PHE A 276 -23.73 34.57 35.51
N ASP A 277 -23.06 35.67 35.18
CA ASP A 277 -21.68 35.68 34.67
C ASP A 277 -20.66 35.69 35.82
N GLU A 278 -19.46 35.20 35.54
CA GLU A 278 -18.31 35.37 36.44
C GLU A 278 -17.78 36.82 36.43
N PRO A 279 -17.26 37.33 37.56
CA PRO A 279 -17.10 36.64 38.85
C PRO A 279 -18.39 36.62 39.67
N LEU A 280 -18.68 35.47 40.26
CA LEU A 280 -19.81 35.31 41.18
C LEU A 280 -19.56 36.02 42.51
N ALA A 281 -20.64 36.45 43.17
CA ALA A 281 -20.58 36.87 44.57
C ALA A 281 -20.17 35.70 45.48
N ALA A 282 -19.60 36.00 46.65
CA ALA A 282 -18.99 35.00 47.52
C ALA A 282 -19.94 33.87 47.93
N GLU A 283 -21.22 34.17 48.20
CA GLU A 283 -22.22 33.17 48.58
C GLU A 283 -22.62 32.24 47.40
N PRO A 284 -23.08 32.75 46.24
CA PRO A 284 -23.32 31.89 45.08
C PRO A 284 -22.11 31.08 44.64
N ALA A 285 -20.89 31.65 44.72
CA ALA A 285 -19.67 30.92 44.43
C ALA A 285 -19.49 29.72 45.39
N ARG A 286 -19.69 29.94 46.70
CA ARG A 286 -19.66 28.87 47.70
C ARG A 286 -20.75 27.82 47.44
N TRP A 287 -21.96 28.23 47.11
CA TRP A 287 -23.06 27.29 46.83
C TRP A 287 -22.80 26.43 45.60
N VAL A 288 -22.21 27.00 44.54
CA VAL A 288 -21.78 26.23 43.35
C VAL A 288 -20.75 25.18 43.73
N GLU A 289 -19.75 25.55 44.55
CA GLU A 289 -18.74 24.63 45.05
C GLU A 289 -19.37 23.50 45.89
N GLU A 290 -20.21 23.83 46.87
CA GLU A 290 -20.88 22.85 47.74
C GLU A 290 -21.84 21.94 46.96
N MET A 291 -22.58 22.48 45.99
CA MET A 291 -23.45 21.70 45.13
C MET A 291 -22.68 20.67 44.30
N ILE A 292 -21.55 21.05 43.69
CA ILE A 292 -20.84 20.19 42.75
C ILE A 292 -19.87 19.24 43.46
N THR A 293 -19.17 19.70 44.49
CA THR A 293 -18.13 18.91 45.16
C THR A 293 -18.69 18.05 46.30
N GLU A 294 -19.69 18.54 47.02
CA GLU A 294 -20.31 17.82 48.15
C GLU A 294 -21.68 17.25 47.81
N SER A 295 -22.21 17.53 46.61
CA SER A 295 -23.57 17.17 46.23
C SER A 295 -24.62 17.75 47.19
N GLY A 296 -24.39 18.96 47.72
CA GLY A 296 -25.29 19.62 48.67
C GLY A 296 -26.68 19.90 48.06
N ASN A 297 -27.74 19.52 48.77
CA ASN A 297 -29.12 19.79 48.32
C ASN A 297 -29.53 21.24 48.60
N ASP A 298 -29.35 21.75 49.82
CA ASP A 298 -29.70 23.15 50.13
C ASP A 298 -29.02 24.17 49.19
N PRO A 299 -27.72 24.04 48.85
CA PRO A 299 -27.08 24.88 47.84
C PRO A 299 -27.71 24.78 46.45
N SER A 300 -28.19 23.59 46.05
CA SER A 300 -28.88 23.41 44.77
C SER A 300 -30.19 24.21 44.74
N ASP A 301 -30.94 24.14 45.85
CA ASP A 301 -32.22 24.83 46.01
C ASP A 301 -31.99 26.35 46.01
N TRP A 302 -31.03 26.84 46.80
CA TRP A 302 -30.72 28.28 46.84
C TRP A 302 -30.25 28.82 45.49
N LEU A 303 -29.45 28.07 44.72
CA LEU A 303 -29.03 28.48 43.38
C LEU A 303 -30.20 28.56 42.41
N MET A 304 -31.14 27.61 42.46
CA MET A 304 -32.36 27.66 41.65
C MET A 304 -33.29 28.81 42.07
N GLU A 305 -33.37 29.11 43.37
CA GLU A 305 -34.09 30.29 43.89
C GLU A 305 -33.46 31.61 43.43
N GLN A 306 -32.13 31.67 43.25
CA GLN A 306 -31.46 32.83 42.66
C GLN A 306 -31.88 33.06 41.20
N ILE A 307 -32.07 31.99 40.42
CA ILE A 307 -32.53 32.09 39.03
C ILE A 307 -33.97 32.63 39.02
N ASP A 308 -34.87 31.98 39.76
CA ASP A 308 -36.24 32.44 39.94
C ASP A 308 -36.84 31.81 41.20
N LEU A 309 -37.30 32.67 42.13
CA LEU A 309 -37.80 32.25 43.44
C LEU A 309 -38.97 31.26 43.37
N ALA A 310 -39.85 31.38 42.36
CA ALA A 310 -41.07 30.58 42.26
C ALA A 310 -40.96 29.42 41.27
N SER A 311 -40.10 29.57 40.24
CA SER A 311 -40.05 28.69 39.08
C SER A 311 -38.64 28.20 38.73
N GLY A 312 -37.67 28.33 39.63
CA GLY A 312 -36.28 27.87 39.45
C GLY A 312 -36.13 26.52 38.72
N PRO A 313 -36.74 25.42 39.18
CA PRO A 313 -36.67 24.12 38.51
C PRO A 313 -37.21 24.13 37.06
N LEU A 314 -38.28 24.90 36.82
CA LEU A 314 -38.83 25.07 35.47
C LEU A 314 -37.88 25.89 34.59
N ARG A 315 -37.20 26.90 35.13
CA ARG A 315 -36.16 27.66 34.40
C ARG A 315 -34.96 26.80 34.04
N VAL A 316 -34.56 25.87 34.90
CA VAL A 316 -33.52 24.88 34.59
C VAL A 316 -33.98 23.98 33.43
N THR A 317 -35.21 23.48 33.50
CA THR A 317 -35.80 22.65 32.43
C THR A 317 -35.87 23.39 31.11
N GLU A 318 -36.43 24.61 31.09
CA GLU A 318 -36.51 25.47 29.90
C GLU A 318 -35.11 25.67 29.29
N THR A 319 -34.11 26.00 30.12
CA THR A 319 -32.74 26.23 29.65
C THR A 319 -32.15 25.00 28.98
N LEU A 320 -32.38 23.80 29.51
CA LEU A 320 -31.88 22.57 28.90
C LEU A 320 -32.62 22.20 27.61
N GLN A 321 -33.92 22.42 27.55
CA GLN A 321 -34.71 22.20 26.33
C GLN A 321 -34.29 23.15 25.21
N ASP A 322 -34.00 24.42 25.53
CA ASP A 322 -33.45 25.40 24.58
C ASP A 322 -32.07 24.98 24.03
N LEU A 323 -31.30 24.20 24.79
CA LEU A 323 -30.02 23.61 24.36
C LEU A 323 -30.18 22.30 23.56
N GLY A 324 -31.42 21.82 23.37
CA GLY A 324 -31.74 20.60 22.64
C GLY A 324 -31.86 19.33 23.51
N PHE A 325 -31.76 19.44 24.84
CA PHE A 325 -31.94 18.31 25.76
C PHE A 325 -33.43 18.13 26.13
N GLU A 326 -34.27 17.85 25.14
CA GLU A 326 -35.74 17.84 25.26
C GLU A 326 -36.28 16.96 26.40
N ASN A 327 -35.60 15.85 26.70
CA ASN A 327 -36.00 14.86 27.70
C ASN A 327 -35.35 15.06 29.09
N THR A 328 -34.64 16.17 29.33
CA THR A 328 -34.04 16.48 30.64
C THR A 328 -34.85 17.55 31.36
N PHE A 329 -35.31 17.24 32.57
CA PHE A 329 -36.17 18.15 33.34
C PHE A 329 -35.93 18.08 34.86
N VAL A 330 -36.28 19.16 35.54
CA VAL A 330 -36.31 19.31 37.00
C VAL A 330 -37.70 19.79 37.39
N ALA A 331 -38.41 19.02 38.22
CA ALA A 331 -39.82 19.28 38.52
C ALA A 331 -40.10 19.78 39.95
N GLY A 332 -39.07 19.93 40.80
CA GLY A 332 -39.24 20.39 42.18
C GLY A 332 -37.92 20.60 42.92
N TYR A 333 -38.04 21.11 44.14
CA TYR A 333 -37.02 21.17 45.20
C TYR A 333 -37.20 19.96 46.12
#